data_AF-A0A4Q0J260-F1
#
_entry.id   AF-A0A4Q0J260-F1
#
_cell.length_a   1.000
_cell.length_b   1.000
_cell.length_c   1.000
_cell.angle_alpha   90.00
_cell.angle_beta   90.00
_cell.angle_gamma   90.00
#
_symmetry.space_group_name_H-M   'P 1'
#
loop_
_entity.id
_entity.type
_entity.pdbx_description
1 polymer ?
#
loop_
_entity_poly.entity_id
_entity_poly.type
_entity_poly.pdbx_seq_one_letter_code
_entity_poly.pdbx_strand_id
1 'polypeptide(L)'
;MFVWITCCPVISKAYIGDYDGMVVINPIELKQGDIFSFNCDGADVECQRIEVGIHPAVTGKTDWTLILETEEHSIAFNTRKVERNRYDFDHDESIEITMSMDGQMLWSKDFGRQLPITRSPIYLRAQLNGKEITIAVGDGMLDIVGKVDYHGFVDKASVTSEYDIVVNRHSYLYIPKPEIPQIYADECAIREALRECNDVRCSIWEYFDEDVETDIAVKGGRYKVALLPSETGGYDIIYMSGAEIEPHRWCTGALKGHLIPTPFVDTYNLQWIDSAGKRIDDLTPYATIEGAIMSLVFPIQNAKFRFVHSN
;
A
#
# COMPACT_ATOMS: atom_id res chain seq x y z
N MET A 1 21.63 -30.26 25.88
CA MET A 1 21.16 -29.32 26.91
C MET A 1 20.73 -28.07 26.15
N PHE A 2 19.44 -27.98 25.82
CA PHE A 2 18.89 -26.89 25.02
C PHE A 2 18.72 -25.66 25.91
N VAL A 3 19.42 -24.57 25.59
CA VAL A 3 19.26 -23.29 26.27
C VAL A 3 18.27 -22.47 25.46
N TRP A 4 17.06 -22.34 25.98
CA TRP A 4 16.12 -21.33 25.53
C TRP A 4 16.60 -19.98 26.05
N ILE A 5 17.14 -19.13 25.18
CA ILE A 5 17.40 -17.73 25.52
C ILE A 5 16.11 -16.96 25.27
N THR A 6 15.28 -16.85 26.31
CA THR A 6 14.21 -15.85 26.37
C THR A 6 14.84 -14.50 26.66
N CYS A 7 15.35 -13.82 25.63
CA CYS A 7 15.47 -12.36 25.67
C CYS A 7 14.17 -11.83 25.06
N CYS A 8 13.29 -11.25 25.88
CA CYS A 8 12.07 -10.61 25.38
C CYS A 8 12.47 -9.56 24.33
N PRO A 9 12.12 -9.75 23.05
CA PRO A 9 12.32 -8.69 22.07
C PRO A 9 11.43 -7.52 22.48
N VAL A 10 11.99 -6.31 22.47
CA VAL A 10 11.16 -5.11 22.38
C VAL A 10 10.56 -5.14 20.98
N ILE A 11 9.44 -5.85 20.84
CA ILE A 11 8.56 -5.77 19.69
C ILE A 11 7.89 -4.41 19.81
N SER A 12 8.44 -3.40 19.14
CA SER A 12 7.60 -2.28 18.77
C SER A 12 6.71 -2.78 17.64
N LYS A 13 5.47 -3.17 17.97
CA LYS A 13 4.38 -3.02 17.01
C LYS A 13 4.33 -1.52 16.73
N ALA A 14 5.01 -1.09 15.68
CA ALA A 14 4.97 0.29 15.27
C ALA A 14 3.63 0.43 14.55
N TYR A 15 2.65 1.01 15.23
CA TYR A 15 1.48 1.57 14.56
C TYR A 15 2.01 2.77 13.75
N ILE A 16 2.31 2.55 12.47
CA ILE A 16 2.83 3.60 11.59
C ILE A 16 1.61 4.23 10.91
N GLY A 17 0.74 4.92 11.66
CA GLY A 17 -0.51 5.49 11.13
C GLY A 17 -1.57 4.42 10.76
N ASP A 18 -2.37 4.65 9.72
CA ASP A 18 -3.40 3.73 9.17
C ASP A 18 -2.85 2.40 8.62
N TYR A 19 -1.59 2.07 8.92
CA TYR A 19 -0.90 0.89 8.48
C TYR A 19 -0.56 0.01 9.68
N ASP A 20 -0.93 -1.25 9.58
CA ASP A 20 -0.49 -2.26 10.52
C ASP A 20 0.84 -2.86 10.05
N GLY A 21 1.82 -2.91 10.94
CA GLY A 21 3.14 -3.39 10.61
C GLY A 21 4.02 -3.66 11.82
N MET A 22 5.10 -4.38 11.56
CA MET A 22 6.14 -4.63 12.53
C MET A 22 7.45 -4.13 11.95
N VAL A 23 8.13 -3.28 12.71
CA VAL A 23 9.51 -2.91 12.42
C VAL A 23 10.32 -3.34 13.62
N VAL A 24 11.26 -4.27 13.41
CA VAL A 24 12.21 -4.66 14.43
C VAL A 24 13.59 -4.23 13.97
N ILE A 25 14.21 -3.42 14.81
CA ILE A 25 15.56 -2.88 14.61
C ILE A 25 16.46 -3.43 15.72
N ASN A 26 16.36 -4.73 15.99
CA ASN A 26 17.22 -5.43 16.92
C ASN A 26 18.11 -6.37 16.11
N PRO A 27 19.45 -6.26 16.24
CA PRO A 27 20.37 -7.17 15.58
C PRO A 27 20.11 -8.62 16.00
N ILE A 28 20.00 -9.52 15.02
CA ILE A 28 19.93 -10.96 15.23
C ILE A 28 21.19 -11.56 14.60
N GLU A 29 22.03 -12.17 15.43
CA GLU A 29 23.18 -12.94 14.96
C GLU A 29 22.70 -14.32 14.49
N LEU A 30 23.06 -14.69 13.26
CA LEU A 30 22.81 -16.01 12.70
C LEU A 30 24.13 -16.71 12.46
N LYS A 31 24.22 -17.98 12.84
CA LYS A 31 25.32 -18.85 12.45
C LYS A 31 25.07 -19.43 11.06
N GLN A 32 26.15 -19.85 10.40
CA GLN A 32 26.07 -20.58 9.14
C GLN A 32 25.02 -21.71 9.22
N GLY A 33 24.06 -21.71 8.30
CA GLY A 33 22.99 -22.70 8.22
C GLY A 33 21.79 -22.43 9.12
N ASP A 34 21.83 -21.42 10.00
CA ASP A 34 20.66 -20.99 10.75
C ASP A 34 19.61 -20.37 9.80
N ILE A 35 18.35 -20.43 10.23
CA ILE A 35 17.23 -19.82 9.54
C ILE A 35 16.52 -18.89 10.53
N PHE A 36 16.51 -17.60 10.21
CA PHE A 36 15.63 -16.65 10.89
C PHE A 36 14.32 -16.54 10.12
N SER A 37 13.18 -16.63 10.79
CA SER A 37 11.87 -16.52 10.13
C SER A 37 10.93 -15.61 10.90
N PHE A 38 10.06 -14.93 10.17
CA PHE A 38 8.97 -14.13 10.74
C PHE A 38 7.73 -14.24 9.85
N ASN A 39 6.57 -14.26 10.50
CA ASN A 39 5.29 -14.21 9.80
C ASN A 39 5.07 -12.80 9.26
N CYS A 40 4.52 -12.71 8.06
CA CYS A 40 4.15 -11.47 7.41
C CYS A 40 2.77 -11.55 6.77
N ASP A 41 1.97 -12.55 7.12
CA ASP A 41 0.58 -12.71 6.69
C ASP A 41 -0.29 -11.52 7.10
N GLY A 42 -1.25 -11.19 6.24
CA GLY A 42 -2.24 -10.15 6.49
C GLY A 42 -3.55 -10.50 5.81
N ALA A 43 -4.67 -10.23 6.47
CA ALA A 43 -5.99 -10.32 5.85
C ALA A 43 -6.24 -9.11 4.96
N ASP A 44 -6.89 -9.31 3.81
CA ASP A 44 -7.35 -8.25 2.91
C ASP A 44 -6.30 -7.19 2.56
N VAL A 45 -5.10 -7.63 2.17
CA VAL A 45 -3.97 -6.74 1.87
C VAL A 45 -4.10 -6.11 0.48
N GLU A 46 -3.82 -4.82 0.37
CA GLU A 46 -3.62 -4.09 -0.88
C GLU A 46 -2.14 -4.00 -1.27
N CYS A 47 -1.27 -3.80 -0.27
CA CYS A 47 0.16 -3.76 -0.47
C CYS A 47 0.88 -4.39 0.72
N GLN A 48 1.90 -5.20 0.44
CA GLN A 48 2.80 -5.76 1.44
C GLN A 48 4.20 -5.26 1.16
N ARG A 49 4.94 -4.87 2.19
CA ARG A 49 6.37 -4.54 2.10
C ARG A 49 7.13 -5.40 3.07
N ILE A 50 8.14 -6.11 2.58
CA ILE A 50 9.04 -6.91 3.39
C ILE A 50 10.44 -6.37 3.14
N GLU A 51 11.15 -6.05 4.21
CA GLU A 51 12.50 -5.55 4.11
C GLU A 51 13.40 -6.22 5.13
N VAL A 52 14.59 -6.61 4.68
CA VAL A 52 15.66 -7.10 5.53
C VAL A 52 16.91 -6.27 5.27
N GLY A 53 17.61 -5.94 6.35
CA GLY A 53 18.94 -5.37 6.34
C GLY A 53 19.91 -6.40 6.88
N ILE A 54 20.91 -6.73 6.08
CA ILE A 54 21.92 -7.73 6.44
C ILE A 54 23.27 -7.03 6.50
N HIS A 55 23.88 -7.08 7.69
CA HIS A 55 25.27 -6.74 7.85
C HIS A 55 26.10 -8.03 7.78
N PRO A 56 27.02 -8.17 6.82
CA PRO A 56 27.92 -9.32 6.80
C PRO A 56 28.80 -9.28 8.06
N ALA A 57 28.82 -10.35 8.87
CA ALA A 57 29.58 -10.39 10.12
C ALA A 57 31.10 -10.43 9.87
N VAL A 58 31.51 -10.81 8.66
CA VAL A 58 32.90 -10.84 8.18
C VAL A 58 32.96 -10.15 6.81
N THR A 59 33.98 -9.32 6.62
CA THR A 59 34.31 -8.64 5.36
C THR A 59 34.19 -9.59 4.15
N GLY A 60 33.28 -9.29 3.21
CA GLY A 60 33.19 -9.96 1.91
C GLY A 60 32.27 -11.18 1.85
N LYS A 61 31.57 -11.53 2.93
CA LYS A 61 30.61 -12.65 2.97
C LYS A 61 29.18 -12.15 2.75
N THR A 62 28.81 -11.96 1.50
CA THR A 62 27.52 -11.36 1.11
C THR A 62 26.54 -12.38 0.55
N ASP A 63 26.77 -13.68 0.72
CA ASP A 63 25.92 -14.74 0.14
C ASP A 63 24.84 -15.15 1.15
N TRP A 64 23.72 -14.43 1.10
CA TRP A 64 22.53 -14.71 1.91
C TRP A 64 21.28 -14.73 1.02
N THR A 65 20.25 -15.39 1.53
CA THR A 65 18.98 -15.55 0.83
C THR A 65 17.83 -15.04 1.69
N LEU A 66 17.00 -14.16 1.12
CA LEU A 66 15.66 -13.87 1.61
C LEU A 66 14.68 -14.77 0.87
N ILE A 67 13.93 -15.58 1.60
CA ILE A 67 12.89 -16.47 1.08
C ILE A 67 11.55 -15.92 1.52
N LEU A 68 10.65 -15.73 0.58
CA LEU A 68 9.24 -15.40 0.81
C LEU A 68 8.41 -16.63 0.45
N GLU A 69 7.51 -17.03 1.33
CA GLU A 69 6.76 -18.28 1.20
C GLU A 69 5.26 -18.00 1.19
N THR A 70 4.56 -18.71 0.31
CA THR A 70 3.11 -18.96 0.39
C THR A 70 2.87 -20.45 0.58
N GLU A 71 1.60 -20.87 0.66
CA GLU A 71 1.25 -22.30 0.56
C GLU A 71 1.68 -22.94 -0.78
N GLU A 72 1.77 -22.15 -1.85
CA GLU A 72 1.95 -22.65 -3.22
C GLU A 72 3.35 -22.40 -3.80
N HIS A 73 4.02 -21.31 -3.39
CA HIS A 73 5.22 -20.79 -4.03
C HIS A 73 6.31 -20.43 -3.03
N SER A 74 7.56 -20.60 -3.47
CA SER A 74 8.75 -20.10 -2.78
C SER A 74 9.49 -19.11 -3.66
N ILE A 75 9.57 -17.85 -3.21
CA ILE A 75 10.25 -16.77 -3.91
C ILE A 75 11.56 -16.49 -3.17
N ALA A 76 12.69 -16.70 -3.83
CA ALA A 76 14.01 -16.52 -3.25
C ALA A 76 14.73 -15.33 -3.89
N PHE A 77 15.21 -14.42 -3.05
CA PHE A 77 16.17 -13.39 -3.41
C PHE A 77 17.54 -13.83 -2.91
N ASN A 78 18.43 -14.17 -3.85
CA ASN A 78 19.78 -14.60 -3.51
C ASN A 78 20.75 -13.48 -3.80
N THR A 79 21.56 -13.16 -2.81
CA THR A 79 22.69 -12.26 -2.96
C THR A 79 23.94 -13.09 -3.21
N ARG A 80 24.81 -12.62 -4.10
CA ARG A 80 26.07 -13.29 -4.42
C ARG A 80 27.17 -12.27 -4.65
N LYS A 81 28.34 -12.53 -4.07
CA LYS A 81 29.55 -11.79 -4.46
C LYS A 81 30.02 -12.22 -5.84
N VAL A 82 30.22 -11.27 -6.74
CA VAL A 82 30.80 -11.49 -8.07
C VAL A 82 32.18 -10.85 -8.13
N GLU A 83 33.18 -11.61 -8.54
CA GLU A 83 34.53 -11.10 -8.81
C GLU A 83 34.73 -10.93 -10.31
N ARG A 84 35.15 -9.73 -10.73
CA ARG A 84 35.46 -9.36 -12.10
C ARG A 84 36.95 -9.06 -12.20
N ASN A 85 37.55 -9.42 -13.34
CA ASN A 85 38.95 -9.11 -13.66
C ASN A 85 39.96 -9.57 -12.59
N ARG A 86 39.77 -10.78 -12.03
CA ARG A 86 40.58 -11.35 -10.93
C ARG A 86 42.10 -11.31 -11.16
N TYR A 87 42.55 -11.26 -12.40
CA TYR A 87 43.97 -11.29 -12.78
C TYR A 87 44.48 -9.99 -13.41
N ASP A 88 43.68 -8.92 -13.38
CA ASP A 88 44.05 -7.60 -13.90
C ASP A 88 44.27 -6.59 -12.77
N PHE A 89 44.94 -5.48 -13.05
CA PHE A 89 45.15 -4.40 -12.06
C PHE A 89 43.83 -3.75 -11.60
N ASP A 90 42.77 -3.93 -12.37
CA ASP A 90 41.41 -3.45 -12.12
C ASP A 90 40.49 -4.56 -11.53
N HIS A 91 41.00 -5.38 -10.60
CA HIS A 91 40.17 -6.33 -9.83
C HIS A 91 39.00 -5.57 -9.21
N ASP A 92 37.78 -5.97 -9.58
CA ASP A 92 36.56 -5.31 -9.17
C ASP A 92 35.61 -6.35 -8.60
N GLU A 93 35.03 -6.05 -7.46
CA GLU A 93 34.07 -6.91 -6.79
C GLU A 93 32.72 -6.22 -6.78
N SER A 94 31.66 -6.98 -6.97
CA SER A 94 30.30 -6.47 -6.93
C SER A 94 29.36 -7.46 -6.23
N ILE A 95 28.17 -6.97 -5.95
CA ILE A 95 27.06 -7.80 -5.47
C ILE A 95 26.09 -7.97 -6.62
N GLU A 96 25.75 -9.21 -6.92
CA GLU A 96 24.64 -9.57 -7.77
C GLU A 96 23.47 -10.01 -6.88
N ILE A 97 22.27 -9.55 -7.20
CA ILE A 97 21.04 -10.03 -6.57
C ILE A 97 20.19 -10.67 -7.66
N THR A 98 19.76 -11.90 -7.40
CA THR A 98 18.86 -12.66 -8.26
C THR A 98 17.54 -12.88 -7.55
N MET A 99 16.45 -12.92 -8.31
CA MET A 99 15.15 -13.35 -7.83
C MET A 99 14.73 -14.59 -8.60
N SER A 100 14.32 -15.63 -7.89
CA SER A 100 13.76 -16.86 -8.45
C SER A 100 12.44 -17.20 -7.78
N MET A 101 11.54 -17.84 -8.52
CA MET A 101 10.32 -18.43 -7.99
C MET A 101 10.33 -19.92 -8.31
N ASP A 102 10.16 -20.76 -7.29
CA ASP A 102 10.20 -22.23 -7.38
C ASP A 102 11.45 -22.76 -8.10
N GLY A 103 12.59 -22.10 -7.84
CA GLY A 103 13.89 -22.43 -8.44
C GLY A 103 14.10 -21.89 -9.86
N GLN A 104 13.09 -21.33 -10.52
CA GLN A 104 13.25 -20.66 -11.80
C GLN A 104 13.67 -19.19 -11.59
N MET A 105 14.83 -18.81 -12.13
CA MET A 105 15.29 -17.42 -12.10
C MET A 105 14.39 -16.54 -12.97
N LEU A 106 13.85 -15.47 -12.39
CA LEU A 106 12.97 -14.50 -13.05
C LEU A 106 13.67 -13.16 -13.27
N TRP A 107 14.63 -12.81 -12.42
CA TRP A 107 15.31 -11.51 -12.48
C TRP A 107 16.74 -11.61 -11.92
N SER A 108 17.66 -10.81 -12.47
CA SER A 108 19.01 -10.62 -11.92
C SER A 108 19.48 -9.19 -12.17
N LYS A 109 20.25 -8.64 -11.22
CA LYS A 109 20.99 -7.40 -11.39
C LYS A 109 22.32 -7.45 -10.66
N ASP A 110 23.37 -7.08 -11.39
CA ASP A 110 24.70 -6.81 -10.84
C ASP A 110 24.83 -5.31 -10.55
N PHE A 111 25.18 -4.98 -9.31
CA PHE A 111 25.23 -3.61 -8.80
C PHE A 111 26.58 -2.94 -8.99
N GLY A 112 27.59 -3.63 -9.52
CA GLY A 112 28.94 -3.08 -9.64
C GLY A 112 29.42 -2.51 -8.30
N ARG A 113 29.87 -1.26 -8.31
CA ARG A 113 30.34 -0.52 -7.12
C ARG A 113 29.24 0.23 -6.35
N GLN A 114 27.97 0.06 -6.71
CA GLN A 114 26.86 0.80 -6.11
C GLN A 114 26.50 0.29 -4.71
N LEU A 115 26.83 -0.96 -4.38
CA LEU A 115 26.56 -1.55 -3.07
C LEU A 115 27.86 -1.82 -2.30
N PRO A 116 27.86 -1.61 -0.98
CA PRO A 116 29.02 -1.87 -0.14
C PRO A 116 29.17 -3.37 0.13
N ILE A 117 30.40 -3.86 -0.01
CA ILE A 117 30.73 -5.28 0.22
C ILE A 117 31.10 -5.54 1.69
N THR A 118 31.52 -4.50 2.43
CA THR A 118 32.22 -4.69 3.72
C THR A 118 31.91 -3.68 4.82
N ARG A 119 31.26 -2.54 4.53
CA ARG A 119 31.20 -1.40 5.46
C ARG A 119 29.80 -1.04 5.97
N SER A 120 28.77 -1.35 5.21
CA SER A 120 27.40 -0.99 5.55
C SER A 120 26.48 -2.19 5.32
N PRO A 121 25.37 -2.27 6.05
CA PRO A 121 24.33 -3.25 5.78
C PRO A 121 23.79 -3.07 4.37
N ILE A 122 23.46 -4.19 3.72
CA ILE A 122 22.71 -4.19 2.47
C ILE A 122 21.25 -4.39 2.84
N TYR A 123 20.40 -3.45 2.41
CA TYR A 123 18.96 -3.50 2.57
C TYR A 123 18.34 -3.98 1.27
N LEU A 124 17.45 -4.97 1.38
CA LEU A 124 16.62 -5.47 0.30
C LEU A 124 15.17 -5.36 0.72
N ARG A 125 14.37 -4.71 -0.11
CA ARG A 125 12.92 -4.62 0.03
C ARG A 125 12.22 -5.29 -1.14
N ALA A 126 11.29 -6.17 -0.82
CA ALA A 126 10.27 -6.66 -1.74
C ALA A 126 8.94 -5.98 -1.39
N GLN A 127 8.35 -5.28 -2.35
CA GLN A 127 7.01 -4.69 -2.22
C GLN A 127 6.05 -5.39 -3.17
N LEU A 128 5.03 -6.03 -2.63
CA LEU A 128 3.99 -6.75 -3.36
C LEU A 128 2.71 -5.92 -3.38
N ASN A 129 2.08 -5.77 -4.55
CA ASN A 129 0.80 -5.06 -4.71
C ASN A 129 -0.32 -5.97 -5.25
N GLY A 130 -0.13 -7.28 -5.16
CA GLY A 130 -1.04 -8.30 -5.71
C GLY A 130 -0.92 -8.56 -7.21
N LYS A 131 -0.08 -7.82 -7.95
CA LYS A 131 0.16 -8.01 -9.40
C LYS A 131 1.63 -8.04 -9.80
N GLU A 132 2.49 -7.36 -9.04
CA GLU A 132 3.93 -7.35 -9.22
C GLU A 132 4.67 -7.32 -7.88
N ILE A 133 5.92 -7.77 -7.90
CA ILE A 133 6.91 -7.51 -6.86
C ILE A 133 7.82 -6.40 -7.38
N THR A 134 7.82 -5.27 -6.68
CA THR A 134 8.84 -4.22 -6.85
C THR A 134 10.01 -4.50 -5.92
N ILE A 135 11.21 -4.54 -6.49
CA ILE A 135 12.47 -4.83 -5.81
C ILE A 135 13.21 -3.52 -5.61
N ALA A 136 13.58 -3.21 -4.35
CA ALA A 136 14.39 -2.05 -4.03
C ALA A 136 15.59 -2.43 -3.16
N VAL A 137 16.76 -1.87 -3.45
CA VAL A 137 18.04 -2.25 -2.82
C VAL A 137 18.88 -1.01 -2.53
N GLY A 138 19.66 -1.04 -1.45
CA GLY A 138 20.60 0.03 -1.10
C GLY A 138 21.29 -0.20 0.24
N ASP A 139 22.10 0.77 0.68
CA ASP A 139 22.86 0.74 1.94
C ASP A 139 22.45 1.81 2.96
N GLY A 140 21.30 2.43 2.71
CA GLY A 140 20.62 3.40 3.58
C GLY A 140 19.44 4.05 2.87
N MET A 141 19.65 4.48 1.62
CA MET A 141 18.58 4.88 0.71
C MET A 141 18.32 3.74 -0.29
N LEU A 142 17.05 3.37 -0.46
CA LEU A 142 16.65 2.28 -1.35
C LEU A 142 16.25 2.82 -2.72
N ASP A 143 16.87 2.30 -3.77
CA ASP A 143 16.47 2.56 -5.15
C ASP A 143 15.66 1.39 -5.70
N ILE A 144 14.60 1.69 -6.46
CA ILE A 144 13.85 0.66 -7.20
C ILE A 144 14.76 0.14 -8.32
N VAL A 145 15.03 -1.15 -8.29
CA VAL A 145 16.03 -1.79 -9.15
C VAL A 145 15.43 -2.79 -10.12
N GLY A 146 14.20 -3.24 -9.87
CA GLY A 146 13.49 -4.21 -10.69
C GLY A 146 12.01 -4.31 -10.33
N LYS A 147 11.25 -4.85 -11.27
CA LYS A 147 9.84 -5.22 -11.12
C LYS A 147 9.61 -6.56 -11.81
N VAL A 148 8.85 -7.44 -11.18
CA VAL A 148 8.54 -8.76 -11.72
C VAL A 148 7.06 -9.05 -11.49
N ASP A 149 6.38 -9.54 -12.52
CA ASP A 149 4.97 -9.94 -12.44
C ASP A 149 4.79 -11.06 -11.41
N TYR A 150 3.83 -10.90 -10.51
CA TYR A 150 3.50 -11.86 -9.45
C TYR A 150 2.11 -11.57 -8.90
N HIS A 151 1.25 -12.58 -8.90
CA HIS A 151 -0.11 -12.45 -8.40
C HIS A 151 -0.22 -13.02 -6.98
N GLY A 152 -0.46 -12.14 -6.01
CA GLY A 152 -0.70 -12.53 -4.62
C GLY A 152 0.17 -11.78 -3.61
N PHE A 153 0.20 -12.32 -2.40
CA PHE A 153 0.99 -11.85 -1.26
C PHE A 153 1.73 -13.05 -0.65
N VAL A 154 2.50 -12.84 0.42
CA VAL A 154 3.28 -13.90 1.07
C VAL A 154 2.97 -13.99 2.57
N ASP A 155 3.02 -15.20 3.12
CA ASP A 155 2.61 -15.47 4.51
C ASP A 155 3.79 -15.43 5.47
N LYS A 156 4.98 -15.79 4.96
CA LYS A 156 6.18 -15.92 5.77
C LYS A 156 7.40 -15.43 5.01
N ALA A 157 8.33 -14.85 5.76
CA ALA A 157 9.64 -14.50 5.27
C ALA A 157 10.72 -15.15 6.13
N SER A 158 11.79 -15.60 5.47
CA SER A 158 12.92 -16.27 6.09
C SER A 158 14.24 -15.76 5.53
N VAL A 159 15.25 -15.65 6.39
CA VAL A 159 16.62 -15.30 6.02
C VAL A 159 17.52 -16.47 6.38
N THR A 160 18.36 -16.87 5.44
CA THR A 160 19.42 -17.87 5.65
C THR A 160 20.70 -17.45 4.94
N SER A 161 21.82 -18.06 5.31
CA SER A 161 23.14 -17.71 4.82
C SER A 161 24.12 -18.87 4.96
N GLU A 162 25.05 -18.97 4.02
CA GLU A 162 26.18 -19.91 4.10
C GLU A 162 27.27 -19.44 5.08
N TYR A 163 27.07 -18.28 5.71
CA TYR A 163 28.02 -17.64 6.59
C TYR A 163 27.34 -17.05 7.82
N ASP A 164 28.14 -16.82 8.86
CA ASP A 164 27.72 -15.99 9.99
C ASP A 164 27.37 -14.57 9.51
N ILE A 165 26.15 -14.13 9.80
CA ILE A 165 25.62 -12.81 9.41
C ILE A 165 24.88 -12.17 10.59
N VAL A 166 24.67 -10.86 10.49
CA VAL A 166 23.82 -10.12 11.42
C VAL A 166 22.64 -9.51 10.66
N VAL A 167 21.43 -9.95 10.97
CA VAL A 167 20.20 -9.30 10.50
C VAL A 167 19.99 -8.07 11.37
N ASN A 168 20.33 -6.88 10.87
CA ASN A 168 20.25 -5.65 11.66
C ASN A 168 18.85 -5.01 11.62
N ARG A 169 18.07 -5.34 10.59
CA ARG A 169 16.72 -4.87 10.38
C ARG A 169 15.92 -5.98 9.75
N HIS A 170 14.73 -6.21 10.28
CA HIS A 170 13.67 -6.88 9.55
C HIS A 170 12.38 -6.12 9.81
N SER A 171 11.63 -5.87 8.75
CA SER A 171 10.35 -5.21 8.86
C SER A 171 9.40 -5.77 7.85
N TYR A 172 8.15 -5.89 8.25
CA TYR A 172 7.05 -6.04 7.33
C TYR A 172 5.99 -4.98 7.63
N LEU A 173 5.34 -4.52 6.56
CA LEU A 173 4.22 -3.61 6.61
C LEU A 173 3.16 -4.18 5.69
N TYR A 174 1.92 -4.21 6.13
CA TYR A 174 0.80 -4.40 5.24
C TYR A 174 -0.07 -3.15 5.22
N ILE A 175 -0.55 -2.83 4.04
CA ILE A 175 -1.55 -1.81 3.81
C ILE A 175 -2.83 -2.59 3.57
N PRO A 176 -3.78 -2.59 4.53
CA PRO A 176 -5.06 -3.24 4.31
C PRO A 176 -5.79 -2.54 3.16
N LYS A 177 -6.62 -3.28 2.44
CA LYS A 177 -7.57 -2.73 1.50
C LYS A 177 -8.47 -1.75 2.25
N PRO A 178 -8.71 -0.54 1.72
CA PRO A 178 -9.59 0.40 2.38
C PRO A 178 -11.00 -0.19 2.54
N GLU A 179 -11.52 -0.19 3.76
CA GLU A 179 -12.91 -0.56 4.01
C GLU A 179 -13.83 0.59 3.62
N ILE A 180 -14.67 0.36 2.62
CA ILE A 180 -15.71 1.29 2.20
C ILE A 180 -17.00 0.91 2.94
N PRO A 181 -17.54 1.78 3.82
CA PRO A 181 -18.74 1.46 4.58
C PRO A 181 -19.95 1.22 3.66
N GLN A 182 -20.66 0.12 3.89
CA GLN A 182 -21.91 -0.17 3.21
C GLN A 182 -23.08 0.37 4.04
N ILE A 183 -23.75 1.42 3.56
CA ILE A 183 -24.84 2.08 4.30
C ILE A 183 -26.20 1.47 3.93
N TYR A 184 -26.41 1.20 2.64
CA TYR A 184 -27.64 0.61 2.12
C TYR A 184 -27.34 -0.71 1.42
N ALA A 185 -28.26 -1.68 1.48
CA ALA A 185 -28.04 -2.98 0.86
C ALA A 185 -28.01 -2.92 -0.68
N ASP A 186 -28.87 -2.10 -1.28
CA ASP A 186 -29.05 -1.99 -2.73
C ASP A 186 -29.75 -0.66 -3.13
N GLU A 187 -30.00 -0.48 -4.43
CA GLU A 187 -30.69 0.69 -4.97
C GLU A 187 -32.14 0.82 -4.47
N CYS A 188 -32.83 -0.28 -4.17
CA CYS A 188 -34.21 -0.23 -3.69
C CYS A 188 -34.26 0.41 -2.29
N ALA A 189 -33.35 0.01 -1.40
CA ALA A 189 -33.23 0.59 -0.07
C ALA A 189 -32.90 2.10 -0.11
N ILE A 190 -32.01 2.52 -1.03
CA ILE A 190 -31.71 3.94 -1.23
C ILE A 190 -32.97 4.71 -1.67
N ARG A 191 -33.72 4.17 -2.64
CA ARG A 191 -34.93 4.82 -3.16
C ARG A 191 -36.06 4.88 -2.13
N GLU A 192 -36.15 3.89 -1.26
CA GLU A 192 -37.08 3.90 -0.13
C GLU A 192 -36.72 5.03 0.86
N ALA A 193 -35.46 5.11 1.28
CA ALA A 193 -34.97 6.17 2.17
C ALA A 193 -35.19 7.58 1.57
N LEU A 194 -34.97 7.75 0.26
CA LEU A 194 -35.22 9.02 -0.44
C LEU A 194 -36.70 9.43 -0.40
N ARG A 195 -37.64 8.48 -0.48
CA ARG A 195 -39.09 8.78 -0.41
C ARG A 195 -39.52 9.23 0.99
N GLU A 196 -38.82 8.77 2.01
CA GLU A 196 -39.09 9.13 3.41
C GLU A 196 -38.44 10.47 3.80
N CYS A 197 -37.43 10.92 3.05
CA CYS A 197 -36.79 12.20 3.30
C CYS A 197 -37.61 13.38 2.74
N ASN A 198 -37.95 14.34 3.60
CA ASN A 198 -38.70 15.54 3.24
C ASN A 198 -37.82 16.74 2.83
N ASP A 199 -36.49 16.58 2.87
CA ASP A 199 -35.55 17.63 2.45
C ASP A 199 -35.36 17.61 0.94
N VAL A 200 -35.45 18.77 0.29
CA VAL A 200 -35.27 18.89 -1.17
C VAL A 200 -33.87 18.49 -1.65
N ARG A 201 -32.87 18.52 -0.76
CA ARG A 201 -31.51 18.05 -1.04
C ARG A 201 -31.43 16.53 -1.10
N CYS A 202 -32.38 15.83 -0.46
CA CYS A 202 -32.47 14.38 -0.52
C CYS A 202 -32.93 13.93 -1.89
N SER A 203 -31.95 13.65 -2.74
CA SER A 203 -32.22 13.32 -4.13
C SER A 203 -31.08 12.52 -4.75
N ILE A 204 -31.29 12.13 -6.00
CA ILE A 204 -30.31 11.54 -6.87
C ILE A 204 -29.59 12.66 -7.62
N TRP A 205 -28.27 12.61 -7.59
CA TRP A 205 -27.37 13.56 -8.21
C TRP A 205 -26.53 12.83 -9.25
N GLU A 206 -26.60 13.31 -10.49
CA GLU A 206 -25.88 12.73 -11.62
C GLU A 206 -24.74 13.64 -12.04
N TYR A 207 -23.58 13.06 -12.34
CA TYR A 207 -22.43 13.80 -12.84
C TYR A 207 -22.84 14.68 -14.03
N PHE A 208 -22.49 15.97 -13.95
CA PHE A 208 -22.77 16.96 -14.98
C PHE A 208 -21.52 17.29 -15.79
N ASP A 209 -20.53 17.89 -15.12
CA ASP A 209 -19.25 18.24 -15.72
C ASP A 209 -18.15 18.37 -14.65
N GLU A 210 -16.95 18.73 -15.09
CA GLU A 210 -15.78 18.90 -14.24
C GLU A 210 -14.91 20.06 -14.71
N ASP A 211 -14.15 20.61 -13.78
CA ASP A 211 -13.05 21.55 -14.00
C ASP A 211 -11.86 21.02 -13.20
N VAL A 212 -10.95 20.31 -13.88
CA VAL A 212 -9.88 19.51 -13.25
C VAL A 212 -8.58 19.71 -14.01
N GLU A 213 -7.52 20.01 -13.27
CA GLU A 213 -6.15 19.97 -13.78
C GLU A 213 -5.65 18.52 -13.81
N THR A 214 -5.63 17.90 -15.00
CA THR A 214 -5.42 16.46 -15.18
C THR A 214 -4.03 15.97 -14.77
N ASP A 215 -3.06 16.87 -14.65
CA ASP A 215 -1.71 16.54 -14.18
C ASP A 215 -1.65 16.32 -12.66
N ILE A 216 -2.70 16.76 -11.94
CA ILE A 216 -2.80 16.70 -10.48
C ILE A 216 -3.87 15.71 -10.02
N ALA A 217 -4.99 15.61 -10.75
CA ALA A 217 -6.09 14.72 -10.40
C ALA A 217 -6.76 14.07 -11.62
N VAL A 218 -7.25 12.86 -11.40
CA VAL A 218 -7.99 12.10 -12.41
C VAL A 218 -9.40 11.82 -11.89
N LYS A 219 -10.41 12.01 -12.75
CA LYS A 219 -11.80 11.64 -12.44
C LYS A 219 -11.90 10.12 -12.21
N GLY A 220 -12.45 9.72 -11.07
CA GLY A 220 -12.70 8.32 -10.74
C GLY A 220 -13.91 7.70 -11.46
N GLY A 221 -14.80 8.50 -12.03
CA GLY A 221 -15.91 8.07 -12.88
C GLY A 221 -17.04 9.10 -12.98
N ARG A 222 -17.98 8.88 -13.90
CA ARG A 222 -19.20 9.71 -14.04
C ARG A 222 -20.26 9.22 -13.07
N TYR A 223 -20.08 9.59 -11.80
CA TYR A 223 -20.88 9.04 -10.72
C TYR A 223 -22.36 9.43 -10.78
N LYS A 224 -23.19 8.49 -10.36
CA LYS A 224 -24.56 8.70 -9.89
C LYS A 224 -24.56 8.43 -8.39
N VAL A 225 -24.98 9.42 -7.61
CA VAL A 225 -24.99 9.35 -6.14
C VAL A 225 -26.35 9.76 -5.60
N ALA A 226 -26.72 9.26 -4.42
CA ALA A 226 -27.83 9.79 -3.65
C ALA A 226 -27.31 10.63 -2.49
N LEU A 227 -28.01 11.70 -2.15
CA LEU A 227 -27.73 12.47 -0.94
C LEU A 227 -28.83 12.15 0.08
N LEU A 228 -28.46 11.70 1.27
CA LEU A 228 -29.39 11.30 2.33
C LEU A 228 -28.93 11.86 3.69
N PRO A 229 -29.82 12.15 4.64
CA PRO A 229 -29.41 12.69 5.94
C PRO A 229 -28.55 11.67 6.68
N SER A 230 -27.45 12.13 7.27
CA SER A 230 -26.56 11.26 8.04
C SER A 230 -26.97 11.19 9.51
N GLU A 231 -26.73 10.06 10.17
CA GLU A 231 -26.96 9.90 11.61
C GLU A 231 -26.08 10.84 12.46
N THR A 232 -24.91 11.23 11.94
CA THR A 232 -23.97 12.15 12.60
C THR A 232 -24.24 13.62 12.28
N GLY A 233 -25.32 13.92 11.55
CA GLY A 233 -25.68 15.25 11.07
C GLY A 233 -25.13 15.55 9.68
N GLY A 234 -25.74 16.51 8.99
CA GLY A 234 -25.44 16.76 7.58
C GLY A 234 -25.99 15.68 6.65
N TYR A 235 -25.23 15.33 5.61
CA TYR A 235 -25.69 14.37 4.60
C TYR A 235 -24.60 13.38 4.18
N ASP A 236 -24.97 12.13 4.02
CA ASP A 236 -24.13 11.12 3.38
C ASP A 236 -24.35 11.13 1.87
N ILE A 237 -23.24 11.10 1.14
CA ILE A 237 -23.21 10.88 -0.31
C ILE A 237 -23.09 9.37 -0.51
N ILE A 238 -24.15 8.77 -1.03
CA ILE A 238 -24.25 7.33 -1.24
C ILE A 238 -23.98 7.01 -2.70
N TYR A 239 -23.02 6.12 -2.97
CA TYR A 239 -22.72 5.65 -4.31
C TYR A 239 -23.88 4.81 -4.87
N MET A 240 -24.33 5.14 -6.09
CA MET A 240 -25.31 4.32 -6.81
C MET A 240 -24.67 3.59 -8.00
N SER A 241 -23.92 4.31 -8.84
CA SER A 241 -23.24 3.75 -10.01
C SER A 241 -22.22 4.73 -10.60
N GLY A 242 -21.54 4.33 -11.69
CA GLY A 242 -20.74 5.24 -12.52
C GLY A 242 -19.25 5.32 -12.19
N ALA A 243 -18.71 4.40 -11.38
CA ALA A 243 -17.26 4.26 -11.23
C ALA A 243 -16.61 3.76 -12.53
N GLU A 244 -15.54 4.43 -12.97
CA GLU A 244 -14.75 4.07 -14.16
C GLU A 244 -13.35 3.56 -13.75
N ILE A 245 -12.80 4.09 -12.65
CA ILE A 245 -11.55 3.64 -12.04
C ILE A 245 -11.88 2.73 -10.86
N GLU A 246 -11.24 1.56 -10.82
CA GLU A 246 -11.43 0.53 -9.78
C GLU A 246 -12.92 0.20 -9.50
N PRO A 247 -13.76 -0.05 -10.53
CA PRO A 247 -15.21 -0.21 -10.35
C PRO A 247 -15.59 -1.39 -9.44
N HIS A 248 -14.72 -2.41 -9.36
CA HIS A 248 -14.91 -3.59 -8.52
C HIS A 248 -14.87 -3.27 -7.00
N ARG A 249 -14.39 -2.09 -6.60
CA ARG A 249 -14.40 -1.65 -5.20
C ARG A 249 -15.74 -1.06 -4.77
N TRP A 250 -16.59 -0.71 -5.73
CA TRP A 250 -17.80 0.08 -5.48
C TRP A 250 -19.05 -0.78 -5.60
N CYS A 251 -19.72 -0.97 -4.46
CA CYS A 251 -21.05 -1.57 -4.39
C CYS A 251 -22.11 -0.45 -4.28
N THR A 252 -23.21 -0.56 -5.03
CA THR A 252 -24.37 0.34 -4.86
C THR A 252 -24.80 0.35 -3.38
N GLY A 253 -24.99 1.52 -2.79
CA GLY A 253 -25.30 1.69 -1.36
C GLY A 253 -24.10 1.96 -0.46
N ALA A 254 -22.88 1.90 -1.01
CA ALA A 254 -21.66 2.27 -0.29
C ALA A 254 -21.56 3.78 -0.03
N LEU A 255 -20.91 4.16 1.07
CA LEU A 255 -20.58 5.55 1.38
C LEU A 255 -19.53 6.07 0.38
N LYS A 256 -19.81 7.19 -0.28
CA LYS A 256 -18.89 7.89 -1.18
C LYS A 256 -18.29 9.14 -0.54
N GLY A 257 -19.01 9.76 0.38
CA GLY A 257 -18.56 10.94 1.11
C GLY A 257 -19.59 11.38 2.15
N HIS A 258 -19.22 12.40 2.92
CA HIS A 258 -20.04 12.96 3.98
C HIS A 258 -19.94 14.49 3.95
N LEU A 259 -21.09 15.15 4.00
CA LEU A 259 -21.24 16.60 3.99
C LEU A 259 -21.49 17.10 5.42
N ILE A 260 -20.48 17.75 5.99
CA ILE A 260 -20.54 18.30 7.35
C ILE A 260 -21.03 19.75 7.25
N PRO A 261 -22.14 20.13 7.93
CA PRO A 261 -22.68 21.48 7.86
C PRO A 261 -21.68 22.53 8.33
N THR A 262 -21.61 23.66 7.62
CA THR A 262 -20.92 24.87 8.09
C THR A 262 -21.93 25.94 8.55
N PRO A 263 -21.48 27.06 9.13
CA PRO A 263 -22.37 28.19 9.41
C PRO A 263 -22.96 28.86 8.17
N PHE A 264 -22.44 28.56 6.97
CA PHE A 264 -22.93 29.12 5.72
C PHE A 264 -24.00 28.21 5.11
N VAL A 265 -25.09 28.82 4.64
CA VAL A 265 -26.22 28.10 4.03
C VAL A 265 -25.74 27.31 2.81
N ASP A 266 -26.17 26.05 2.74
CA ASP A 266 -25.88 25.12 1.65
C ASP A 266 -24.39 24.98 1.30
N THR A 267 -23.53 25.21 2.30
CA THR A 267 -22.07 25.05 2.21
C THR A 267 -21.62 24.07 3.29
N TYR A 268 -20.84 23.08 2.87
CA TYR A 268 -20.46 21.94 3.70
C TYR A 268 -18.95 21.70 3.61
N ASN A 269 -18.32 21.30 4.70
CA ASN A 269 -17.04 20.61 4.59
C ASN A 269 -17.31 19.22 4.02
N LEU A 270 -16.42 18.75 3.14
CA LEU A 270 -16.59 17.50 2.43
C LEU A 270 -15.53 16.50 2.91
N GLN A 271 -16.00 15.36 3.38
CA GLN A 271 -15.20 14.14 3.44
C GLN A 271 -15.51 13.29 2.22
N TRP A 272 -14.50 12.73 1.58
CA TRP A 272 -14.66 12.00 0.33
C TRP A 272 -13.88 10.69 0.33
N ILE A 273 -14.44 9.65 -0.28
CA ILE A 273 -13.76 8.39 -0.54
C ILE A 273 -13.43 8.33 -2.03
N ASP A 274 -12.13 8.40 -2.35
CA ASP A 274 -11.64 8.39 -3.74
C ASP A 274 -11.89 7.06 -4.45
N SER A 275 -11.59 6.94 -5.74
CA SER A 275 -11.85 5.69 -6.49
C SER A 275 -11.16 4.44 -5.91
N ALA A 276 -10.01 4.59 -5.26
CA ALA A 276 -9.26 3.49 -4.66
C ALA A 276 -9.80 3.07 -3.27
N GLY A 277 -10.72 3.86 -2.70
CA GLY A 277 -11.27 3.65 -1.36
C GLY A 277 -10.56 4.46 -0.28
N LYS A 278 -9.59 5.31 -0.64
CA LYS A 278 -8.88 6.14 0.31
C LYS A 278 -9.75 7.32 0.74
N ARG A 279 -9.77 7.59 2.05
CA ARG A 279 -10.46 8.74 2.63
C ARG A 279 -9.65 10.02 2.44
N ILE A 280 -10.35 11.09 2.07
CA ILE A 280 -9.91 12.48 2.07
C ILE A 280 -10.77 13.18 3.11
N ASP A 281 -10.22 13.38 4.31
CA ASP A 281 -10.94 13.85 5.49
C ASP A 281 -10.22 14.98 6.24
N ASP A 282 -9.21 15.59 5.62
CA ASP A 282 -8.45 16.73 6.15
C ASP A 282 -9.25 18.05 6.23
N LEU A 283 -10.56 18.00 5.93
CA LEU A 283 -11.52 19.11 5.91
C LEU A 283 -11.17 20.23 4.92
N THR A 284 -10.22 20.02 4.02
CA THR A 284 -9.89 20.96 2.94
C THR A 284 -10.91 20.93 1.80
N PRO A 285 -11.46 19.76 1.39
CA PRO A 285 -12.54 19.72 0.43
C PRO A 285 -13.83 20.31 1.01
N TYR A 286 -14.64 20.89 0.13
CA TYR A 286 -15.94 21.43 0.50
C TYR A 286 -16.97 21.19 -0.61
N ALA A 287 -18.25 21.27 -0.25
CA ALA A 287 -19.36 21.18 -1.18
C ALA A 287 -20.28 22.39 -1.06
N THR A 288 -20.84 22.82 -2.19
CA THR A 288 -21.94 23.79 -2.22
C THR A 288 -23.12 23.22 -2.99
N ILE A 289 -24.34 23.54 -2.53
CA ILE A 289 -25.58 23.17 -3.21
C ILE A 289 -26.32 24.44 -3.59
N GLU A 290 -26.39 24.73 -4.89
CA GLU A 290 -27.01 25.93 -5.43
C GLU A 290 -28.15 25.53 -6.39
N GLY A 291 -29.37 25.50 -5.85
CA GLY A 291 -30.55 25.06 -6.59
C GLY A 291 -30.41 23.60 -7.04
N ALA A 292 -30.32 23.37 -8.35
CA ALA A 292 -30.22 22.04 -8.94
C ALA A 292 -28.77 21.57 -9.16
N ILE A 293 -27.76 22.33 -8.73
CA ILE A 293 -26.35 22.00 -8.91
C ILE A 293 -25.68 21.78 -7.55
N MET A 294 -25.08 20.61 -7.38
CA MET A 294 -24.16 20.33 -6.28
C MET A 294 -22.72 20.40 -6.83
N SER A 295 -21.88 21.23 -6.23
CA SER A 295 -20.46 21.35 -6.55
C SER A 295 -19.63 20.71 -5.45
N LEU A 296 -18.73 19.80 -5.81
CA LEU A 296 -17.70 19.26 -4.92
C LEU A 296 -16.36 19.87 -5.33
N VAL A 297 -15.66 20.52 -4.40
CA VAL A 297 -14.40 21.23 -4.66
C VAL A 297 -13.29 20.62 -3.84
N PHE A 298 -12.17 20.35 -4.51
CA PHE A 298 -10.95 19.75 -3.97
C PHE A 298 -9.77 20.72 -4.23
N PRO A 299 -9.53 21.69 -3.33
CA PRO A 299 -8.57 22.76 -3.58
C PRO A 299 -7.13 22.30 -3.80
N ILE A 300 -6.67 21.30 -3.03
CA ILE A 300 -5.30 20.77 -3.15
C ILE A 300 -5.08 20.14 -4.54
N GLN A 301 -6.14 19.56 -5.10
CA GLN A 301 -6.12 18.85 -6.37
C GLN A 301 -6.46 19.74 -7.57
N ASN A 302 -6.72 21.05 -7.37
CA ASN A 302 -7.27 21.94 -8.40
C ASN A 302 -8.43 21.29 -9.18
N ALA A 303 -9.35 20.66 -8.44
CA ALA A 303 -10.42 19.87 -9.02
C ALA A 303 -11.78 20.31 -8.50
N LYS A 304 -12.75 20.43 -9.41
CA LYS A 304 -14.15 20.68 -9.12
C LYS A 304 -15.02 19.75 -9.96
N PHE A 305 -15.95 19.07 -9.30
CA PHE A 305 -16.94 18.22 -9.94
C PHE A 305 -18.33 18.78 -9.68
N ARG A 306 -19.17 18.82 -10.70
CA ARG A 306 -20.56 19.27 -10.56
C ARG A 306 -21.51 18.14 -10.87
N PHE A 307 -22.60 18.11 -10.11
CA PHE A 307 -23.68 17.17 -10.24
C PHE A 307 -24.98 17.92 -10.42
N VAL A 308 -25.85 17.38 -11.25
CA VAL A 308 -27.19 17.90 -11.49
C VAL A 308 -28.20 17.01 -10.79
N HIS A 309 -29.18 17.65 -10.15
CA HIS A 309 -30.33 16.98 -9.58
C HIS A 309 -31.13 16.23 -10.66
N SER A 310 -31.26 14.92 -10.54
CA SER A 310 -32.12 14.09 -11.40
C SER A 310 -33.45 13.84 -10.68
N ASN A 311 -34.54 14.31 -11.29
CA ASN A 311 -35.90 13.90 -10.90
C ASN A 311 -36.16 12.43 -11.28
#